data_AF-A0A939V7B1-F1
#
_entry.id   AF-A0A939V7B1-F1
#
_cell.length_a   1.000
_cell.length_b   1.000
_cell.length_c   1.000
_cell.angle_alpha   90.00
_cell.angle_beta   90.00
_cell.angle_gamma   90.00
#
_symmetry.space_group_name_H-M   'P 1'
#
loop_
_entity.id
_entity.type
_entity.pdbx_description
1 polymer ?
#
loop_
_entity_poly.entity_id
_entity_poly.type
_entity_poly.pdbx_seq_one_letter_code
_entity_poly.pdbx_strand_id
1 'polypeptide(L)'
;MESFLHSLKQEDTNKQQIWWNGQTLDRHSEEYQDLIRQAYQAMFEQNERFRAALMSTRGKTLFHSRGERNPYKTPLTAHEFCTILTELRDKYDNRTKIIDYKRHIYVYLDNLQMGFRQLPSDYTISVNGVVFEGINDIKEYWARQTDTSHPYIVERSKRFPCFDSSDYAYENRYFWNFLFCHSKKEAERKELIMAQLRQGDNFCLVNEDLPADMRPMLYYEDGRSSMKLAL
;
A
#
# COMPACT_ATOMS: atom_id res chain seq x y z
N MET A 1 31.15 -1.48 2.08
CA MET A 1 31.25 -0.51 0.97
C MET A 1 32.70 -0.17 0.68
N GLU A 2 33.50 0.16 1.70
CA GLU A 2 34.95 0.28 1.51
C GLU A 2 35.58 -1.00 0.95
N SER A 3 35.17 -2.20 1.39
CA SER A 3 35.73 -3.46 0.83
C SER A 3 35.40 -3.73 -0.65
N PHE A 4 34.25 -3.26 -1.16
CA PHE A 4 33.82 -3.44 -2.56
C PHE A 4 34.49 -2.42 -3.48
N LEU A 5 34.66 -1.18 -3.00
CA LEU A 5 35.42 -0.16 -3.73
C LEU A 5 36.92 -0.45 -3.70
N HIS A 6 37.44 -1.07 -2.63
CA HIS A 6 38.84 -1.47 -2.50
C HIS A 6 39.21 -2.67 -3.39
N SER A 7 38.23 -3.48 -3.83
CA SER A 7 38.45 -4.56 -4.80
C SER A 7 38.50 -4.09 -6.26
N LEU A 8 38.09 -2.86 -6.56
CA LEU A 8 38.18 -2.27 -7.90
C LEU A 8 39.58 -1.65 -8.09
N LYS A 9 40.57 -2.48 -8.42
CA LYS A 9 41.87 -1.99 -8.87
C LYS A 9 41.84 -1.74 -10.38
N GLN A 10 42.10 -0.50 -10.79
CA GLN A 10 42.50 -0.20 -12.16
C GLN A 10 43.95 -0.66 -12.33
N GLU A 11 44.16 -1.70 -13.14
CA GLU A 11 45.49 -2.05 -13.64
C GLU A 11 45.55 -1.67 -15.11
N ASP A 12 46.48 -0.75 -15.39
CA ASP A 12 46.95 -0.31 -16.69
C ASP A 12 46.06 0.67 -17.49
N THR A 13 46.61 1.85 -17.78
CA THR A 13 45.91 3.05 -18.28
C THR A 13 45.53 3.00 -19.76
N ASN A 14 45.72 1.86 -20.43
CA ASN A 14 45.49 1.72 -21.87
C ASN A 14 44.36 0.75 -22.24
N LYS A 15 43.82 -0.01 -21.29
CA LYS A 15 42.66 -0.89 -21.51
C LYS A 15 41.78 -0.77 -20.27
N GLN A 16 40.61 -0.14 -20.41
CA GLN A 16 39.73 0.17 -19.28
C GLN A 16 39.03 -1.08 -18.75
N GLN A 17 39.83 -1.96 -18.16
CA GLN A 17 39.43 -3.26 -17.67
C GLN A 17 39.31 -3.21 -16.15
N ILE A 18 38.20 -3.74 -15.67
CA ILE A 18 37.86 -3.81 -14.26
C ILE A 18 37.78 -5.29 -13.88
N TRP A 19 38.44 -5.65 -12.78
CA TRP A 19 38.43 -7.01 -12.29
C TRP A 19 37.28 -7.26 -11.32
N TRP A 20 36.45 -8.26 -11.60
CA TRP A 20 35.36 -8.69 -10.75
C TRP A 20 35.24 -10.22 -10.77
N ASN A 21 35.20 -10.84 -9.59
CA ASN A 21 35.01 -12.28 -9.41
C ASN A 21 35.93 -13.18 -10.29
N GLY A 22 37.20 -12.79 -10.44
CA GLY A 22 38.19 -13.54 -11.24
C GLY A 22 38.10 -13.31 -12.75
N GLN A 23 37.24 -12.40 -13.23
CA GLN A 23 37.09 -12.04 -14.64
C GLN A 23 37.42 -10.57 -14.87
N THR A 24 37.86 -10.24 -16.08
CA THR A 24 38.01 -8.85 -16.55
C THR A 24 36.74 -8.42 -17.27
N LEU A 25 36.25 -7.23 -16.91
CA LEU A 25 35.10 -6.59 -17.53
C LEU A 25 35.57 -5.27 -18.15
N ASP A 26 35.06 -4.94 -19.32
CA ASP A 26 35.31 -3.62 -19.92
C ASP A 26 34.39 -2.59 -19.24
N ARG A 27 34.97 -1.49 -18.75
CA ARG A 27 34.29 -0.34 -18.13
C ARG A 27 33.16 0.23 -19.00
N HIS A 28 33.28 0.12 -20.32
CA HIS A 28 32.27 0.62 -21.27
C HIS A 28 31.25 -0.43 -21.68
N SER A 29 31.38 -1.65 -21.18
CA SER A 29 30.47 -2.73 -21.50
C SER A 29 29.16 -2.59 -20.74
N GLU A 30 28.10 -3.15 -21.33
CA GLU A 30 26.78 -3.22 -20.70
C GLU A 30 26.85 -4.08 -19.43
N GLU A 31 27.64 -5.16 -19.46
CA GLU A 31 27.83 -6.07 -18.32
C GLU A 31 28.42 -5.35 -17.10
N TYR A 32 29.34 -4.40 -17.31
CA TYR A 32 29.85 -3.57 -16.23
C TYR A 32 28.78 -2.65 -15.64
N GLN A 33 27.98 -2.01 -16.50
CA GLN A 33 26.90 -1.13 -16.06
C GLN A 33 25.84 -1.89 -15.28
N ASP A 34 25.47 -3.08 -15.74
CA ASP A 34 24.53 -3.97 -15.05
C ASP A 34 25.07 -4.41 -13.70
N LEU A 35 26.34 -4.79 -13.63
CA LEU A 35 26.98 -5.18 -12.38
C LEU A 35 26.91 -4.06 -11.34
N ILE A 36 27.24 -2.82 -11.74
CA ILE A 36 27.18 -1.67 -10.84
C ILE A 36 25.74 -1.38 -10.40
N ARG A 37 24.78 -1.42 -11.33
CA ARG A 37 23.36 -1.22 -11.02
C ARG A 37 22.82 -2.26 -10.05
N GLN A 38 23.19 -3.53 -10.23
CA GLN A 38 22.85 -4.62 -9.32
C GLN A 38 23.45 -4.41 -7.93
N ALA A 39 24.71 -3.97 -7.83
CA ALA A 39 25.34 -3.67 -6.56
C ALA A 39 24.60 -2.56 -5.79
N TYR A 40 24.21 -1.48 -6.47
CA TYR A 40 23.44 -0.39 -5.88
C TYR A 40 22.00 -0.80 -5.52
N GLN A 41 21.35 -1.62 -6.33
CA GLN A 41 20.04 -2.22 -6.01
C GLN A 41 20.13 -3.08 -4.74
N ALA A 42 21.11 -3.98 -4.65
CA ALA A 42 21.32 -4.81 -3.47
C ALA A 42 21.61 -3.95 -2.23
N MET A 43 22.42 -2.90 -2.36
CA MET A 43 22.67 -1.95 -1.28
C MET A 43 21.39 -1.22 -0.83
N PHE A 44 20.55 -0.82 -1.78
CA PHE A 44 19.26 -0.20 -1.48
C PHE A 44 18.31 -1.16 -0.74
N GLU A 45 18.27 -2.42 -1.13
CA GLU A 45 17.40 -3.43 -0.52
C GLU A 45 17.85 -3.85 0.87
N GLN A 46 19.16 -4.00 1.07
CA GLN A 46 19.73 -4.60 2.28
C GLN A 46 20.13 -3.56 3.33
N ASN A 47 20.38 -2.31 2.95
CA ASN A 47 20.84 -1.27 3.88
C ASN A 47 19.76 -0.21 4.11
N GLU A 48 19.06 -0.32 5.25
CA GLU A 48 18.00 0.59 5.64
C GLU A 48 18.44 2.04 5.75
N ARG A 49 19.63 2.32 6.30
CA ARG A 49 20.14 3.69 6.45
C ARG A 49 20.37 4.33 5.08
N PHE A 50 20.98 3.59 4.15
CA PHE A 50 21.20 4.07 2.79
C PHE A 50 19.87 4.31 2.08
N ARG A 51 18.92 3.36 2.18
CA ARG A 51 17.57 3.51 1.62
C ARG A 51 16.85 4.73 2.19
N ALA A 52 16.80 4.89 3.50
CA ALA A 52 16.15 6.02 4.16
C ALA A 52 16.77 7.36 3.74
N ALA A 53 18.11 7.44 3.71
CA ALA A 53 18.82 8.64 3.26
C ALA A 53 18.49 8.97 1.80
N LEU A 54 18.50 7.97 0.90
CA LEU A 54 18.15 8.18 -0.51
C LEU A 54 16.69 8.64 -0.66
N MET A 55 15.75 8.00 0.04
CA MET A 55 14.34 8.38 0.01
C MET A 55 14.08 9.77 0.60
N SER A 56 14.89 10.24 1.56
CA SER A 56 14.77 11.61 2.09
C SER A 56 15.06 12.71 1.04
N THR A 57 15.68 12.35 -0.09
CA THR A 57 15.96 13.25 -1.22
C THR A 57 14.87 13.23 -2.29
N ARG A 58 13.74 12.56 -2.05
CA ARG A 58 12.60 12.45 -2.97
C ARG A 58 12.17 13.82 -3.52
N GLY A 59 11.92 13.85 -4.83
CA GLY A 59 11.55 15.05 -5.57
C GLY A 59 12.69 16.06 -5.79
N LYS A 60 13.92 15.77 -5.33
CA LYS A 60 15.09 16.64 -5.54
C LYS A 60 16.00 16.09 -6.63
N THR A 61 16.64 16.98 -7.37
CA THR A 61 17.70 16.61 -8.32
C THR A 61 19.00 16.38 -7.56
N LEU A 62 19.63 15.23 -7.79
CA LEU A 62 20.92 14.88 -7.17
C LEU A 62 22.06 15.40 -8.03
N PHE A 63 23.01 16.10 -7.39
CA PHE A 63 24.24 16.59 -8.03
C PHE A 63 25.45 16.19 -7.20
N HIS A 64 26.52 15.77 -7.86
CA HIS A 64 27.78 15.43 -7.21
C HIS A 64 28.88 16.42 -7.62
N SER A 65 29.21 17.36 -6.73
CA SER A 65 30.12 18.49 -7.03
C SER A 65 31.60 18.14 -7.10
N ARG A 66 32.02 17.02 -6.50
CA ARG A 66 33.43 16.59 -6.40
C ARG A 66 33.79 15.37 -7.25
N GLY A 67 32.87 14.87 -8.07
CA GLY A 67 33.03 13.59 -8.74
C GLY A 67 33.69 13.75 -10.10
N GLU A 68 34.52 12.77 -10.48
CA GLU A 68 35.12 12.73 -11.82
C GLU A 68 34.01 12.52 -12.87
N ARG A 69 34.11 13.26 -13.97
CA ARG A 69 33.14 13.22 -15.09
C ARG A 69 33.65 12.38 -16.24
N ASN A 70 34.96 12.18 -16.32
CA ASN A 70 35.59 11.42 -17.39
C ASN A 70 35.55 9.92 -17.07
N PRO A 71 34.78 9.10 -17.81
CA PRO A 71 34.66 7.66 -17.55
C PRO A 71 35.96 6.88 -17.75
N TYR A 72 36.94 7.47 -18.44
CA TYR A 72 38.29 6.91 -18.61
C TYR A 72 39.19 7.11 -17.38
N LYS A 73 38.75 7.93 -16.42
CA LYS A 73 39.49 8.27 -15.19
C LYS A 73 38.82 7.77 -13.92
N THR A 74 37.61 7.22 -14.02
CA THR A 74 36.87 6.72 -12.86
C THR A 74 36.04 5.48 -13.21
N PRO A 75 35.98 4.48 -12.32
CA PRO A 75 35.06 3.36 -12.47
C PRO A 75 33.59 3.83 -12.47
N LEU A 76 33.27 4.93 -11.78
CA LEU A 76 31.92 5.48 -11.75
C LEU A 76 31.96 7.00 -11.83
N THR A 77 31.36 7.56 -12.86
CA THR A 77 31.29 9.02 -13.01
C THR A 77 30.26 9.61 -12.05
N ALA A 78 30.44 10.90 -11.75
CA ALA A 78 29.46 11.70 -11.02
C ALA A 78 28.05 11.57 -11.62
N HIS A 79 27.96 11.55 -12.95
CA HIS A 79 26.70 11.48 -13.68
C HIS A 79 26.05 10.09 -13.55
N GLU A 80 26.80 9.01 -13.78
CA GLU A 80 26.29 7.64 -13.62
C GLU A 80 25.83 7.38 -12.18
N PHE A 81 26.59 7.85 -11.18
CA PHE A 81 26.22 7.74 -9.78
C PHE A 81 24.87 8.41 -9.49
N CYS A 82 24.70 9.69 -9.85
CA CYS A 82 23.44 10.40 -9.63
C CYS A 82 22.27 9.78 -10.41
N THR A 83 22.54 9.24 -11.60
CA THR A 83 21.55 8.57 -12.44
C THR A 83 21.04 7.29 -11.77
N ILE A 84 21.94 6.41 -11.33
CA ILE A 84 21.59 5.15 -10.62
C ILE A 84 20.75 5.45 -9.37
N LEU A 85 21.16 6.43 -8.56
CA LEU A 85 20.42 6.81 -7.36
C LEU A 85 19.01 7.33 -7.67
N THR A 86 18.89 8.15 -8.72
CA THR A 86 17.60 8.69 -9.16
C THR A 86 16.69 7.57 -9.65
N GLU A 87 17.20 6.66 -10.48
CA GLU A 87 16.42 5.52 -10.98
C GLU A 87 15.97 4.58 -9.86
N LEU A 88 16.82 4.28 -8.87
CA LEU A 88 16.45 3.45 -7.72
C LEU A 88 15.28 4.04 -6.94
N ARG A 89 15.33 5.35 -6.71
CA ARG A 89 14.29 6.11 -6.02
C ARG A 89 12.98 6.09 -6.81
N ASP A 90 13.04 6.39 -8.10
CA ASP A 90 11.86 6.49 -8.96
C ASP A 90 11.21 5.11 -9.19
N LYS A 91 12.01 4.05 -9.33
CA LYS A 91 11.54 2.66 -9.42
C LYS A 91 10.82 2.22 -8.15
N TYR A 92 11.35 2.59 -6.97
CA TYR A 92 10.71 2.29 -5.70
C TYR A 92 9.37 3.03 -5.52
N ASP A 93 9.32 4.31 -5.92
CA ASP A 93 8.10 5.10 -5.93
C ASP A 93 7.03 4.48 -6.83
N ASN A 94 7.40 4.09 -8.04
CA ASN A 94 6.48 3.45 -8.98
C ASN A 94 6.00 2.09 -8.48
N ARG A 95 6.87 1.29 -7.85
CA ARG A 95 6.47 0.01 -7.22
C ARG A 95 5.49 0.23 -6.07
N THR A 96 5.75 1.21 -5.21
CA THR A 96 4.85 1.58 -4.10
C THR A 96 3.50 2.04 -4.64
N LYS A 97 3.49 2.92 -5.66
CA LYS A 97 2.27 3.34 -6.35
C LYS A 97 1.51 2.16 -6.94
N ILE A 98 2.17 1.21 -7.62
CA ILE A 98 1.52 0.02 -8.17
C ILE A 98 0.91 -0.86 -7.07
N ILE A 99 1.57 -0.98 -5.91
CA ILE A 99 1.02 -1.71 -4.75
C ILE A 99 -0.20 -0.97 -4.18
N ASP A 100 -0.14 0.36 -4.09
CA ASP A 100 -1.26 1.23 -3.70
C ASP A 100 -2.46 1.08 -4.66
N TYR A 101 -2.22 1.17 -5.97
CA TYR A 101 -3.26 0.98 -6.99
C TYR A 101 -3.86 -0.42 -6.95
N LYS A 102 -3.09 -1.44 -6.56
CA LYS A 102 -3.59 -2.81 -6.34
C LYS A 102 -4.26 -3.01 -4.98
N ARG A 103 -4.16 -2.06 -4.05
CA ARG A 103 -4.83 -2.03 -2.75
C ARG A 103 -6.11 -1.17 -2.74
N HIS A 104 -6.55 -0.71 -3.90
CA HIS A 104 -7.65 0.23 -4.02
C HIS A 104 -8.78 -0.37 -4.86
N ILE A 105 -9.99 -0.45 -4.29
CA ILE A 105 -11.22 -0.80 -5.00
C ILE A 105 -12.12 0.43 -5.14
N TYR A 106 -12.64 0.65 -6.35
CA TYR A 106 -13.65 1.68 -6.62
C TYR A 106 -15.05 1.04 -6.57
N VAL A 107 -15.92 1.64 -5.76
CA VAL A 107 -17.29 1.23 -5.50
C VAL A 107 -18.17 2.39 -5.92
N TYR A 108 -18.76 2.27 -7.11
CA TYR A 108 -19.77 3.21 -7.59
C TYR A 108 -21.13 2.64 -7.26
N LEU A 109 -21.90 3.33 -6.41
CA LEU A 109 -23.22 2.85 -5.97
C LEU A 109 -24.18 2.62 -7.16
N ASP A 110 -24.00 3.34 -8.28
CA ASP A 110 -24.84 3.25 -9.48
C ASP A 110 -24.46 2.12 -10.47
N ASN A 111 -23.29 1.47 -10.29
CA ASN A 111 -22.74 0.50 -11.24
C ASN A 111 -21.93 -0.60 -10.53
N LEU A 112 -22.55 -1.25 -9.54
CA LEU A 112 -21.92 -2.33 -8.79
C LEU A 112 -21.87 -3.62 -9.62
N GLN A 113 -20.67 -4.17 -9.83
CA GLN A 113 -20.52 -5.56 -10.23
C GLN A 113 -20.94 -6.45 -9.05
N MET A 114 -22.04 -7.17 -9.22
CA MET A 114 -22.61 -8.05 -8.20
C MET A 114 -21.59 -9.10 -7.73
N GLY A 115 -21.27 -9.14 -6.44
CA GLY A 115 -20.41 -10.18 -5.88
C GLY A 115 -19.90 -9.91 -4.46
N PHE A 116 -19.30 -10.94 -3.85
CA PHE A 116 -18.66 -10.85 -2.53
C PHE A 116 -17.14 -10.82 -2.67
N ARG A 117 -16.47 -9.96 -1.90
CA ARG A 117 -15.01 -9.85 -1.85
C ARG A 117 -14.51 -9.92 -0.41
N GLN A 118 -13.48 -10.72 -0.18
CA GLN A 118 -12.68 -10.67 1.05
C GLN A 118 -11.50 -9.73 0.80
N LEU A 119 -11.36 -8.69 1.63
CA LEU A 119 -10.31 -7.68 1.52
C LEU A 119 -9.51 -7.62 2.83
N PRO A 120 -8.21 -7.28 2.80
CA PRO A 120 -7.48 -6.89 4.01
C PRO A 120 -8.20 -5.76 4.78
N SER A 121 -8.07 -5.71 6.10
CA SER A 121 -8.74 -4.68 6.92
C SER A 121 -8.12 -3.28 6.77
N ASP A 122 -6.90 -3.19 6.26
CA ASP A 122 -6.17 -1.97 5.90
C ASP A 122 -6.31 -1.60 4.41
N TYR A 123 -7.21 -2.26 3.68
CA TYR A 123 -7.38 -2.06 2.24
C TYR A 123 -8.13 -0.77 1.94
N THR A 124 -7.65 -0.01 0.96
CA THR A 124 -8.27 1.25 0.55
C THR A 124 -9.53 0.98 -0.27
N ILE A 125 -10.64 1.58 0.12
CA ILE A 125 -11.89 1.53 -0.65
C ILE A 125 -12.30 2.96 -1.03
N SER A 126 -12.70 3.19 -2.28
CA SER A 126 -13.35 4.43 -2.67
C SER A 126 -14.81 4.17 -2.93
N VAL A 127 -15.69 4.82 -2.17
CA VAL A 127 -17.15 4.74 -2.35
C VAL A 127 -17.64 6.10 -2.82
N ASN A 128 -18.18 6.17 -4.04
CA ASN A 128 -18.61 7.41 -4.69
C ASN A 128 -17.59 8.57 -4.61
N GLY A 129 -16.30 8.25 -4.81
CA GLY A 129 -15.22 9.24 -4.83
C GLY A 129 -14.67 9.62 -3.46
N VAL A 130 -15.31 9.22 -2.36
CA VAL A 130 -14.71 9.32 -1.02
C VAL A 130 -13.79 8.13 -0.81
N VAL A 131 -12.55 8.38 -0.41
CA VAL A 131 -11.53 7.35 -0.17
C VAL A 131 -11.45 7.06 1.32
N PHE A 132 -11.45 5.77 1.67
CA PHE A 132 -11.29 5.27 3.03
C PHE A 132 -10.05 4.37 3.08
N GLU A 133 -9.07 4.72 3.91
CA GLU A 133 -7.84 3.94 4.12
C GLU A 133 -8.05 2.87 5.19
N GLY A 134 -8.83 1.85 4.83
CA GLY A 134 -9.15 0.72 5.71
C GLY A 134 -10.31 0.98 6.67
N ILE A 135 -10.51 0.03 7.59
CA ILE A 135 -11.72 -0.01 8.42
C ILE A 135 -11.81 1.10 9.46
N ASN A 136 -10.68 1.61 9.95
CA ASN A 136 -10.68 2.67 10.96
C ASN A 136 -11.17 3.99 10.37
N ASP A 137 -10.78 4.32 9.14
CA ASP A 137 -11.28 5.49 8.42
C ASP A 137 -12.80 5.44 8.24
N ILE A 138 -13.36 4.26 7.96
CA ILE A 138 -14.81 4.06 7.82
C ILE A 138 -15.52 4.33 9.14
N LYS A 139 -15.01 3.77 10.26
CA LYS A 139 -15.55 3.99 11.60
C LYS A 139 -15.50 5.46 12.00
N GLU A 140 -14.37 6.10 11.72
CA GLU A 140 -14.16 7.52 12.00
C GLU A 140 -15.06 8.43 11.17
N TYR A 141 -15.21 8.12 9.88
CA TYR A 141 -16.14 8.83 9.00
C TYR A 141 -17.57 8.69 9.50
N TRP A 142 -18.01 7.47 9.82
CA TRP A 142 -19.33 7.22 10.39
C TRP A 142 -19.55 8.00 11.69
N ALA A 143 -18.58 7.99 12.61
CA ALA A 143 -18.68 8.70 13.89
C ALA A 143 -18.79 10.23 13.74
N ARG A 144 -18.32 10.78 12.61
CA ARG A 144 -18.33 12.22 12.29
C ARG A 144 -19.35 12.60 11.21
N GLN A 145 -20.15 11.65 10.71
CA GLN A 145 -21.02 11.89 9.57
C GLN A 145 -22.11 12.92 9.91
N THR A 146 -22.59 13.60 8.88
CA THR A 146 -23.68 14.58 8.96
C THR A 146 -24.80 14.20 8.00
N ASP A 147 -25.95 14.86 8.11
CA ASP A 147 -27.09 14.63 7.21
C ASP A 147 -26.77 14.88 5.73
N THR A 148 -25.73 15.66 5.45
CA THR A 148 -25.23 15.98 4.10
C THR A 148 -24.09 15.08 3.63
N SER A 149 -23.64 14.12 4.45
CA SER A 149 -22.56 13.22 4.10
C SER A 149 -22.90 12.35 2.88
N HIS A 150 -21.92 12.19 1.99
CA HIS A 150 -22.01 11.35 0.81
C HIS A 150 -20.71 10.57 0.60
N PRO A 151 -20.72 9.22 0.68
CA PRO A 151 -21.88 8.39 1.00
C PRO A 151 -22.35 8.60 2.44
N TYR A 152 -23.62 8.29 2.70
CA TYR A 152 -24.16 8.18 4.06
C TYR A 152 -23.98 6.73 4.54
N ILE A 153 -23.55 6.53 5.78
CA ILE A 153 -23.26 5.19 6.31
C ILE A 153 -24.27 4.82 7.39
N VAL A 154 -25.01 3.72 7.17
CA VAL A 154 -25.79 3.06 8.23
C VAL A 154 -24.89 2.02 8.87
N GLU A 155 -24.76 2.11 10.19
CA GLU A 155 -23.94 1.21 10.99
C GLU A 155 -24.84 0.31 11.83
N ARG A 156 -24.47 -0.97 11.91
CA ARG A 156 -25.10 -1.91 12.82
C ARG A 156 -24.05 -2.83 13.41
N SER A 157 -23.80 -2.69 14.71
CA SER A 157 -22.81 -3.48 15.44
C SER A 157 -23.40 -4.24 16.61
N LYS A 158 -22.63 -5.24 17.05
CA LYS A 158 -22.89 -6.01 18.27
C LYS A 158 -21.57 -6.30 18.96
N ARG A 159 -21.51 -6.09 20.28
CA ARG A 159 -20.33 -6.47 21.08
C ARG A 159 -20.08 -7.97 20.98
N PHE A 160 -18.81 -8.35 21.10
CA PHE A 160 -18.44 -9.75 21.26
C PHE A 160 -19.11 -10.34 22.50
N PRO A 161 -19.48 -11.64 22.49
CA PRO A 161 -20.03 -12.29 23.66
C PRO A 161 -18.99 -12.30 24.79
N CYS A 162 -19.41 -11.95 26.01
CA CYS A 162 -18.60 -12.04 27.22
C CYS A 162 -19.08 -13.24 28.04
N PHE A 163 -18.16 -14.05 28.57
CA PHE A 163 -18.52 -15.26 29.31
C PHE A 163 -18.45 -15.07 30.83
N ASP A 164 -17.75 -14.02 31.30
CA ASP A 164 -17.74 -13.60 32.70
C ASP A 164 -17.75 -12.07 32.87
N SER A 165 -17.83 -11.61 34.13
CA SER A 165 -17.88 -10.19 34.48
C SER A 165 -16.52 -9.47 34.34
N SER A 166 -15.41 -10.22 34.31
CA SER A 166 -14.07 -9.67 34.07
C SER A 166 -13.91 -9.33 32.59
N ASP A 167 -14.33 -10.23 31.69
CA ASP A 167 -14.37 -9.99 30.24
C ASP A 167 -15.22 -8.76 29.92
N TYR A 168 -16.37 -8.60 30.60
CA TYR A 168 -17.27 -7.48 30.37
C TYR A 168 -16.62 -6.11 30.61
N ALA A 169 -15.67 -6.01 31.54
CA ALA A 169 -15.03 -4.74 31.89
C ALA A 169 -14.02 -4.26 30.82
N TYR A 170 -13.50 -5.17 30.00
CA TYR A 170 -12.42 -4.88 29.05
C TYR A 170 -12.75 -5.21 27.60
N GLU A 171 -13.84 -5.94 27.33
CA GLU A 171 -14.26 -6.27 25.98
C GLU A 171 -14.85 -5.04 25.27
N ASN A 172 -14.07 -4.50 24.34
CA ASN A 172 -14.43 -3.36 23.50
C ASN A 172 -14.52 -3.73 22.01
N ARG A 173 -14.45 -5.02 21.67
CA ARG A 173 -14.56 -5.52 20.29
C ARG A 173 -16.01 -5.66 19.87
N TYR A 174 -16.25 -5.37 18.61
CA TYR A 174 -17.56 -5.47 17.99
C TYR A 174 -17.48 -6.20 16.66
N PHE A 175 -18.59 -6.83 16.32
CA PHE A 175 -18.95 -7.17 14.94
C PHE A 175 -19.60 -5.93 14.33
N TRP A 176 -19.12 -5.49 13.18
CA TRP A 176 -19.54 -4.26 12.50
C TRP A 176 -20.15 -4.59 11.14
N ASN A 177 -21.30 -3.97 10.83
CA ASN A 177 -21.87 -3.95 9.50
C ASN A 177 -22.08 -2.49 9.06
N PHE A 178 -21.52 -2.11 7.91
CA PHE A 178 -21.64 -0.78 7.33
C PHE A 178 -22.34 -0.87 5.99
N LEU A 179 -23.51 -0.26 5.88
CA LEU A 179 -24.25 -0.10 4.63
C LEU A 179 -23.97 1.29 4.07
N PHE A 180 -23.50 1.33 2.82
CA PHE A 180 -23.26 2.59 2.13
C PHE A 180 -24.49 3.00 1.32
N CYS A 181 -24.97 4.22 1.53
CA CYS A 181 -26.13 4.81 0.87
C CYS A 181 -25.73 6.11 0.17
N HIS A 182 -26.46 6.50 -0.88
CA HIS A 182 -26.27 7.80 -1.52
C HIS A 182 -26.70 8.97 -0.63
N SER A 183 -27.63 8.76 0.30
CA SER A 183 -28.14 9.84 1.14
C SER A 183 -28.73 9.33 2.44
N LYS A 184 -28.89 10.22 3.42
CA LYS A 184 -29.62 9.95 4.65
C LYS A 184 -31.04 9.42 4.39
N LYS A 185 -31.74 10.01 3.42
CA LYS A 185 -33.11 9.61 3.05
C LYS A 185 -33.20 8.18 2.51
N GLU A 186 -32.18 7.73 1.79
CA GLU A 186 -32.07 6.33 1.37
C GLU A 186 -31.74 5.43 2.56
N ALA A 187 -30.78 5.85 3.38
CA ALA A 187 -30.38 5.15 4.60
C ALA A 187 -31.56 4.87 5.54
N GLU A 188 -32.40 5.86 5.83
CA GLU A 188 -33.59 5.71 6.68
C GLU A 188 -34.56 4.64 6.16
N ARG A 189 -34.72 4.53 4.84
CA ARG A 189 -35.58 3.50 4.23
C ARG A 189 -34.95 2.11 4.34
N LYS A 190 -33.64 2.01 4.11
CA LYS A 190 -32.90 0.75 4.14
C LYS A 190 -32.66 0.25 5.55
N GLU A 191 -32.62 1.11 6.55
CA GLU A 191 -32.41 0.73 7.95
C GLU A 191 -33.53 -0.17 8.49
N LEU A 192 -34.78 0.08 8.07
CA LEU A 192 -35.93 -0.78 8.37
C LEU A 192 -35.76 -2.19 7.80
N ILE A 193 -35.24 -2.30 6.57
CA ILE A 193 -34.96 -3.58 5.90
C ILE A 193 -33.77 -4.26 6.59
N MET A 194 -32.71 -3.50 6.89
CA MET A 194 -31.50 -3.97 7.56
C MET A 194 -31.81 -4.63 8.91
N ALA A 195 -32.81 -4.11 9.62
CA ALA A 195 -33.24 -4.67 10.90
C ALA A 195 -33.87 -6.05 10.81
N GLN A 196 -34.37 -6.44 9.64
CA GLN A 196 -35.05 -7.70 9.39
C GLN A 196 -34.16 -8.71 8.67
N LEU A 197 -32.96 -8.32 8.26
CA LEU A 197 -32.03 -9.21 7.57
C LEU A 197 -31.66 -10.40 8.45
N ARG A 198 -31.57 -11.57 7.81
CA ARG A 198 -31.04 -12.77 8.44
C ARG A 198 -29.59 -12.53 8.86
N GLN A 199 -29.33 -12.65 10.15
CA GLN A 199 -28.00 -12.60 10.71
C GLN A 199 -27.34 -13.97 10.55
N GLY A 200 -26.16 -14.01 9.94
CA GLY A 200 -25.29 -15.18 9.99
C GLY A 200 -24.56 -15.26 11.33
N ASP A 201 -23.58 -16.17 11.40
CA ASP A 201 -22.66 -16.26 12.53
C ASP A 201 -21.95 -14.92 12.75
N ASN A 202 -21.58 -14.65 14.00
CA ASN A 202 -20.84 -13.44 14.39
C ASN A 202 -21.55 -12.15 13.95
N PHE A 203 -22.88 -12.14 13.93
CA PHE A 203 -23.68 -10.96 13.55
C PHE A 203 -23.38 -10.45 12.13
N CYS A 204 -22.91 -11.34 11.23
CA CYS A 204 -22.56 -11.01 9.86
C CYS A 204 -23.82 -10.91 8.98
N LEU A 205 -24.10 -9.71 8.45
CA LEU A 205 -25.19 -9.48 7.48
C LEU A 205 -24.76 -9.69 6.03
N VAL A 206 -23.45 -9.70 5.76
CA VAL A 206 -22.89 -9.96 4.43
C VAL A 206 -22.84 -11.47 4.17
N ASN A 207 -23.95 -12.01 3.64
CA ASN A 207 -24.12 -13.43 3.33
C ASN A 207 -24.92 -13.62 2.02
N GLU A 208 -25.13 -14.87 1.61
CA GLU A 208 -25.82 -15.22 0.35
C GLU A 208 -27.27 -14.73 0.28
N ASP A 209 -27.92 -14.57 1.43
CA ASP A 209 -29.30 -14.07 1.55
C ASP A 209 -29.35 -12.52 1.51
N LEU A 210 -28.22 -11.81 1.42
CA LEU A 210 -28.18 -10.34 1.39
C LEU A 210 -28.82 -9.80 0.09
N PRO A 211 -29.95 -9.07 0.20
CA PRO A 211 -30.64 -8.48 -0.95
C PRO A 211 -29.74 -7.51 -1.73
N ALA A 212 -29.95 -7.41 -3.05
CA ALA A 212 -29.16 -6.55 -3.93
C ALA A 212 -29.29 -5.05 -3.58
N ASP A 213 -30.46 -4.62 -3.11
CA ASP A 213 -30.73 -3.26 -2.65
C ASP A 213 -30.03 -2.93 -1.32
N MET A 214 -29.56 -3.93 -0.58
CA MET A 214 -28.75 -3.76 0.63
C MET A 214 -27.25 -3.74 0.34
N ARG A 215 -26.86 -3.48 -0.91
CA ARG A 215 -25.47 -3.34 -1.34
C ARG A 215 -25.16 -1.89 -1.75
N PRO A 216 -23.89 -1.46 -1.61
CA PRO A 216 -22.77 -2.21 -1.06
C PRO A 216 -22.78 -2.21 0.47
N MET A 217 -22.39 -3.34 1.05
CA MET A 217 -22.33 -3.52 2.50
C MET A 217 -21.00 -4.16 2.89
N LEU A 218 -20.38 -3.62 3.92
CA LEU A 218 -19.13 -4.10 4.48
C LEU A 218 -19.36 -4.72 5.85
N TYR A 219 -18.75 -5.87 6.10
CA TYR A 219 -18.70 -6.52 7.40
C TYR A 219 -17.27 -6.63 7.91
N TYR A 220 -17.07 -6.35 9.19
CA TYR A 220 -15.79 -6.47 9.87
C TYR A 220 -15.94 -6.99 11.31
N GLU A 221 -14.98 -7.79 11.75
CA GLU A 221 -14.89 -8.31 13.11
C GLU A 221 -13.59 -7.78 13.73
N ASP A 222 -13.69 -7.07 14.86
CA ASP A 222 -12.54 -6.45 15.49
C ASP A 222 -11.45 -7.48 15.83
N GLY A 223 -10.21 -7.17 15.43
CA GLY A 223 -9.06 -8.07 15.56
C GLY A 223 -8.83 -9.00 14.37
N ARG A 224 -9.72 -9.03 13.37
CA ARG A 224 -9.44 -9.71 12.11
C ARG A 224 -8.55 -8.87 11.20
N SER A 225 -7.73 -9.56 10.40
CA SER A 225 -6.89 -8.98 9.35
C SER A 225 -7.63 -8.74 8.03
N SER A 226 -8.92 -9.08 7.97
CA SER A 226 -9.71 -8.97 6.75
C SER A 226 -11.17 -8.59 7.02
N MET A 227 -11.81 -8.01 6.02
CA MET A 227 -13.19 -7.56 5.97
C MET A 227 -13.90 -8.18 4.75
N LYS A 228 -15.23 -8.30 4.83
CA LYS A 228 -16.08 -8.78 3.74
C LYS A 228 -16.81 -7.60 3.12
N LEU A 229 -16.84 -7.52 1.80
CA LEU A 229 -17.56 -6.49 1.05
C LEU A 229 -18.52 -7.17 0.06
N ALA A 230 -19.80 -6.86 0.16
CA ALA A 230 -20.78 -7.15 -0.87
C ALA A 230 -20.91 -5.94 -1.80
N LEU A 231 -20.88 -6.21 -3.11
CA LEU A 231 -21.13 -5.30 -4.22
C LEU A 231 -22.39 -5.76 -4.95
#